data_AF-A0A067CDS9-F1
#
_entry.id   AF-A0A067CDS9-F1
#
_cell.length_a   1.000
_cell.length_b   1.000
_cell.length_c   1.000
_cell.angle_alpha   90.00
_cell.angle_beta   90.00
_cell.angle_gamma   90.00
#
_symmetry.space_group_name_H-M   'P 1'
#
loop_
_entity.id
_entity.type
_entity.pdbx_description
1 polymer ?
#
loop_
_entity_poly.entity_id
_entity_poly.type
_entity_poly.pdbx_seq_one_letter_code
_entity_poly.pdbx_strand_id
1 'polypeptide(L)'
;MVLQRFMTSMLLQVRTHRSSIYSADKSEKAQSIERSATVPPRTVLLRLVLNSSEFLLVVLFVASIGALYLTGLWQRQSTTSVPAFARDWSLLEANCVLTTGGFDAATCAQTRAIADAMHTIAQTLVHQLPSTPVHVTTCVMGANDGFGAILLVFSPLWSHSVSCVPSSVASSVLGLALLETAMNNSSPVFLLSSYIDATDSASATRVDSVEISVLQGILVPTILHLVNGDFFLTLVGWSGVLHRHPALTFDFVSGLERRRLALFFCCSCGFRRSGMSSGLPVFAIYCGILVLQRLPAPPCCRGRAIRILSPLMMLGTLFSSVIVNCGYQDVAATLQNPLWRRPVASDVAVYLPNIGNRSEPFALGAFATLEVPAAASLLQSTVLACLLGTLALSILFPMLLKRRLLLDMRYFARNEFLATQFMPSYVTGLALYEDDCIKYGAKLFAKPSTIALLGHAMVKEAPVTHKIAVVAKDTPGSARGDQTPNSVISIISVYDLVPSLLPHALLPLRVVAWIDNYQYKPAPPNTTLNKTTSYRPTKGSCVS
;
A
#
# COMPACT_ATOMS: atom_id res chain seq x y z
N MET A 1 26.20 13.63 16.34
CA MET A 1 27.11 14.73 15.93
C MET A 1 27.61 14.62 14.48
N VAL A 2 28.04 13.44 14.00
CA VAL A 2 28.49 13.23 12.59
C VAL A 2 27.34 13.39 11.59
N LEU A 3 26.15 12.85 11.87
CA LEU A 3 24.96 12.98 11.03
C LEU A 3 24.53 14.45 10.85
N GLN A 4 24.51 15.21 11.95
CA GLN A 4 24.25 16.64 11.92
C GLN A 4 25.35 17.33 11.09
N ARG A 5 26.64 17.06 11.33
CA ARG A 5 27.71 17.66 10.49
C ARG A 5 27.62 17.29 9.01
N PHE A 6 27.21 16.08 8.64
CA PHE A 6 27.04 15.68 7.24
C PHE A 6 25.81 16.32 6.60
N MET A 7 24.67 16.32 7.29
CA MET A 7 23.42 16.96 6.85
C MET A 7 23.56 18.49 6.82
N THR A 8 24.13 19.09 7.85
CA THR A 8 24.40 20.52 7.89
C THR A 8 25.49 20.90 6.87
N SER A 9 26.49 20.06 6.57
CA SER A 9 27.44 20.30 5.46
C SER A 9 26.76 20.20 4.10
N MET A 10 25.86 19.22 3.88
CA MET A 10 25.05 19.11 2.67
C MET A 10 24.14 20.33 2.50
N LEU A 11 23.42 20.73 3.55
CA LEU A 11 22.47 21.85 3.54
C LEU A 11 23.16 23.23 3.52
N LEU A 12 24.31 23.41 4.19
CA LEU A 12 25.12 24.63 4.14
C LEU A 12 25.81 24.82 2.80
N GLN A 13 26.22 23.75 2.12
CA GLN A 13 26.84 23.84 0.80
C GLN A 13 25.86 24.22 -0.31
N VAL A 14 24.57 23.86 -0.18
CA VAL A 14 23.52 24.38 -1.09
C VAL A 14 23.44 25.91 -1.04
N ARG A 15 23.89 26.53 0.07
CA ARG A 15 23.87 27.99 0.25
C ARG A 15 25.17 28.70 -0.17
N THR A 16 26.27 27.98 -0.37
CA THR A 16 27.60 28.59 -0.55
C THR A 16 28.51 27.79 -1.48
N HIS A 17 28.47 28.07 -2.79
CA HIS A 17 29.67 28.34 -3.60
C HIS A 17 29.34 28.61 -5.07
N ARG A 18 29.51 29.87 -5.48
CA ARG A 18 29.70 30.28 -6.87
C ARG A 18 31.14 30.77 -7.00
N SER A 19 32.11 29.86 -6.92
CA SER A 19 33.46 30.14 -7.42
C SER A 19 34.05 28.87 -8.00
N SER A 20 33.94 28.72 -9.31
CA SER A 20 34.82 27.82 -10.04
C SER A 20 36.22 28.44 -10.00
N ILE A 21 37.06 27.98 -9.08
CA ILE A 21 38.50 28.04 -9.31
C ILE A 21 38.74 27.01 -10.41
N TYR A 22 38.75 27.48 -11.65
CA TYR A 22 39.18 26.71 -12.81
C TYR A 22 40.65 26.34 -12.56
N SER A 23 40.91 25.07 -12.24
CA SER A 23 42.24 24.49 -12.43
C SER A 23 42.49 24.46 -13.94
N ALA A 24 43.46 25.25 -14.39
CA ALA A 24 43.73 25.55 -15.79
C ALA A 24 44.34 24.38 -16.60
N ASP A 25 44.38 23.17 -16.03
CA ASP A 25 45.12 22.03 -16.61
C ASP A 25 44.23 20.79 -16.87
N LYS A 26 42.91 20.97 -16.95
CA LYS A 26 42.04 19.91 -17.44
C LYS A 26 42.13 19.84 -18.95
N SER A 27 42.74 18.76 -19.46
CA SER A 27 42.71 18.33 -20.87
C SER A 27 41.35 18.62 -21.53
N GLU A 28 41.35 19.22 -22.72
CA GLU A 28 40.16 19.53 -23.54
C GLU A 28 39.18 18.34 -23.67
N LYS A 29 39.74 17.12 -23.68
CA LYS A 29 38.99 15.86 -23.65
C LYS A 29 38.12 15.71 -22.38
N ALA A 30 38.64 16.07 -21.21
CA ALA A 30 37.89 16.01 -19.97
C ALA A 30 36.73 17.03 -19.96
N GLN A 31 36.95 18.23 -20.52
CA GLN A 31 35.91 19.26 -20.60
C GLN A 31 34.77 18.88 -21.55
N SER A 32 35.09 18.25 -22.69
CA SER A 32 34.04 17.81 -23.65
C SER A 32 33.17 16.69 -23.08
N ILE A 33 33.77 15.72 -22.37
CA ILE A 33 33.04 14.67 -21.65
C ILE A 33 32.15 15.28 -20.55
N GLU A 34 32.66 16.24 -19.79
CA GLU A 34 31.93 16.90 -18.70
C GLU A 34 30.74 17.73 -19.21
N ARG A 35 30.88 18.42 -20.35
CA ARG A 35 29.76 19.13 -21.02
C ARG A 35 28.70 18.18 -21.57
N SER A 36 29.09 17.05 -22.15
CA SER A 36 28.14 16.06 -22.71
C SER A 36 27.38 15.28 -21.63
N ALA A 37 27.87 15.29 -20.39
CA ALA A 37 27.25 14.64 -19.25
C ALA A 37 26.02 15.38 -18.69
N THR A 38 25.72 16.61 -19.12
CA THR A 38 24.57 17.36 -18.62
C THR A 38 23.25 16.78 -19.08
N VAL A 39 22.35 16.47 -18.14
CA VAL A 39 21.01 15.94 -18.42
C VAL A 39 20.04 17.12 -18.61
N PRO A 40 19.13 17.06 -19.60
CA PRO A 40 18.12 18.11 -19.80
C PRO A 40 17.18 18.22 -18.58
N PRO A 41 16.84 19.45 -18.15
CA PRO A 41 16.11 19.70 -16.90
C PRO A 41 14.71 19.07 -16.90
N ARG A 42 14.06 18.96 -18.07
CA ARG A 42 12.74 18.31 -18.20
C ARG A 42 12.79 16.83 -17.82
N THR A 43 13.89 16.13 -18.14
CA THR A 43 14.05 14.70 -17.80
C THR A 43 14.29 14.53 -16.31
N VAL A 44 15.07 15.43 -15.71
CA VAL A 44 15.30 15.48 -14.26
C VAL A 44 13.98 15.71 -13.51
N LEU A 45 13.19 16.71 -13.93
CA LEU A 45 11.89 17.01 -13.32
C LEU A 45 10.91 15.84 -13.46
N LEU A 46 10.81 15.23 -14.65
CA LEU A 46 9.92 14.08 -14.88
C LEU A 46 10.25 12.92 -13.93
N ARG A 47 11.54 12.57 -13.79
CA ARG A 47 11.97 11.52 -12.86
C ARG A 47 11.60 11.85 -11.42
N LEU A 48 11.81 13.09 -11.02
CA LEU A 48 11.52 13.56 -9.67
C LEU A 48 10.01 13.51 -9.35
N VAL A 49 9.17 13.88 -10.30
CA VAL A 49 7.70 13.77 -10.19
C VAL A 49 7.28 12.32 -10.08
N LEU A 50 7.81 11.43 -10.92
CA LEU A 50 7.51 9.99 -10.87
C LEU A 50 7.86 9.38 -9.51
N ASN A 51 9.07 9.62 -9.01
CA ASN A 51 9.48 9.17 -7.67
C ASN A 51 8.57 9.72 -6.57
N SER A 52 8.27 11.02 -6.63
CA SER A 52 7.42 11.68 -5.63
C SER A 52 6.02 11.07 -5.61
N SER A 53 5.49 10.68 -6.78
CA SER A 53 4.19 10.00 -6.86
C SER A 53 4.21 8.60 -6.24
N GLU A 54 5.34 7.90 -6.30
CA GLU A 54 5.51 6.59 -5.64
C GLU A 54 5.60 6.74 -4.12
N PHE A 55 6.33 7.73 -3.60
CA PHE A 55 6.31 8.01 -2.15
C PHE A 55 4.95 8.46 -1.66
N LEU A 56 4.24 9.27 -2.46
CA LEU A 56 2.87 9.67 -2.14
C LEU A 56 1.95 8.46 -2.02
N LEU A 57 2.10 7.43 -2.87
CA LEU A 57 1.34 6.19 -2.75
C LEU A 57 1.62 5.46 -1.44
N VAL A 58 2.90 5.33 -1.06
CA VAL A 58 3.27 4.71 0.23
C VAL A 58 2.69 5.49 1.40
N VAL A 59 2.75 6.84 1.35
CA VAL A 59 2.17 7.70 2.39
C VAL A 59 0.65 7.56 2.44
N LEU A 60 -0.04 7.61 1.30
CA LEU A 60 -1.50 7.43 1.24
C LEU A 60 -1.92 6.05 1.74
N PHE A 61 -1.15 5.00 1.43
CA PHE A 61 -1.39 3.65 1.92
C PHE A 61 -1.21 3.55 3.44
N VAL A 62 -0.14 4.11 4.00
CA VAL A 62 0.07 4.13 5.45
C VAL A 62 -0.98 5.01 6.15
N ALA A 63 -1.33 6.15 5.56
CA ALA A 63 -2.34 7.05 6.09
C ALA A 63 -3.75 6.44 6.04
N SER A 64 -4.09 5.70 4.98
CA SER A 64 -5.37 5.00 4.90
C SER A 64 -5.45 3.89 5.94
N ILE A 65 -4.38 3.09 6.12
CA ILE A 65 -4.30 2.12 7.21
C ILE A 65 -4.46 2.81 8.57
N GLY A 66 -3.74 3.92 8.80
CA GLY A 66 -3.84 4.71 10.03
C GLY A 66 -5.25 5.24 10.26
N ALA A 67 -5.90 5.77 9.23
CA ALA A 67 -7.29 6.23 9.30
C ALA A 67 -8.26 5.08 9.61
N LEU A 68 -8.08 3.91 8.99
CA LEU A 68 -8.87 2.70 9.28
C LEU A 68 -8.69 2.23 10.74
N TYR A 69 -7.49 2.39 11.30
CA TYR A 69 -7.22 2.14 12.73
C TYR A 69 -7.88 3.17 13.65
N LEU A 70 -7.68 4.46 13.37
CA LEU A 70 -8.20 5.56 14.18
C LEU A 70 -9.74 5.60 14.18
N THR A 71 -10.36 5.19 13.08
CA THR A 71 -11.82 5.06 12.97
C THR A 71 -12.35 3.80 13.64
N GLY A 72 -11.47 2.98 14.23
CA GLY A 72 -11.84 1.71 14.87
C GLY A 72 -12.42 0.71 13.88
N LEU A 73 -12.21 0.88 12.57
CA LEU A 73 -12.87 0.09 11.53
C LEU A 73 -12.46 -1.38 11.58
N TRP A 74 -11.23 -1.66 12.04
CA TRP A 74 -10.75 -3.02 12.33
C TRP A 74 -11.31 -3.60 13.63
N GLN A 75 -11.74 -2.75 14.57
CA GLN A 75 -12.38 -3.15 15.84
C GLN A 75 -13.92 -3.19 15.72
N ARG A 76 -14.49 -2.60 14.67
CA ARG A 76 -15.92 -2.64 14.40
C ARG A 76 -16.29 -4.05 13.95
N GLN A 77 -16.99 -4.78 14.81
CA GLN A 77 -17.76 -5.96 14.45
C GLN A 77 -19.04 -5.62 13.66
N SER A 78 -19.26 -4.34 13.32
CA SER A 78 -20.37 -3.92 12.48
C SER A 78 -20.12 -4.39 11.05
N THR A 79 -20.84 -5.44 10.66
CA THR A 79 -20.86 -6.02 9.31
C THR A 79 -21.46 -5.09 8.25
N THR A 80 -21.93 -3.90 8.63
CA THR A 80 -22.49 -2.91 7.69
C THR A 80 -22.00 -1.49 7.99
N SER A 81 -21.71 -0.72 6.92
CA SER A 81 -21.34 0.70 6.96
C SER A 81 -22.54 1.65 7.13
N VAL A 82 -23.75 1.08 7.07
CA VAL A 82 -25.01 1.73 7.40
C VAL A 82 -25.67 0.80 8.41
N PRO A 83 -25.80 1.17 9.69
CA PRO A 83 -26.66 0.40 10.57
C PRO A 83 -28.06 0.47 9.95
N ALA A 84 -28.59 -0.67 9.49
CA ALA A 84 -29.99 -0.81 9.07
C ALA A 84 -30.96 -0.30 10.16
N PHE A 85 -30.44 -0.17 11.38
CA PHE A 85 -31.11 0.16 12.63
C PHE A 85 -31.54 1.62 12.83
N ALA A 86 -31.37 2.57 11.90
CA ALA A 86 -31.72 3.98 12.19
C ALA A 86 -32.90 4.58 11.40
N ARG A 87 -33.32 3.98 10.27
CA ARG A 87 -34.36 4.61 9.42
C ARG A 87 -35.51 3.70 8.99
N ASP A 88 -35.36 2.38 9.07
CA ASP A 88 -36.36 1.44 8.51
C ASP A 88 -37.00 0.57 9.61
N TRP A 89 -37.41 1.19 10.71
CA TRP A 89 -38.25 0.55 11.72
C TRP A 89 -39.71 0.77 11.38
N SER A 90 -40.46 -0.31 11.30
CA SER A 90 -41.90 -0.26 11.11
C SER A 90 -42.59 -1.03 12.23
N LEU A 91 -43.69 -0.46 12.73
CA LEU A 91 -44.57 -1.15 13.65
C LEU A 91 -45.40 -2.14 12.86
N LEU A 92 -45.30 -3.43 13.21
CA LEU A 92 -46.20 -4.44 12.69
C LEU A 92 -47.45 -4.51 13.55
N GLU A 93 -47.27 -4.73 14.86
CA GLU A 93 -48.39 -4.86 15.79
C GLU A 93 -48.00 -4.32 17.17
N ALA A 94 -48.93 -3.59 17.79
CA ALA A 94 -48.81 -3.09 19.16
C ALA A 94 -49.94 -3.67 20.02
N ASN A 95 -49.74 -3.68 21.34
CA ASN A 95 -50.71 -4.18 22.32
C ASN A 95 -51.04 -5.67 22.23
N CYS A 96 -50.23 -6.45 21.50
CA CYS A 96 -50.33 -7.91 21.51
C CYS A 96 -50.08 -8.43 22.93
N VAL A 97 -50.92 -9.34 23.43
CA VAL A 97 -50.78 -9.90 24.79
C VAL A 97 -50.17 -11.30 24.70
N LEU A 98 -49.01 -11.48 25.35
CA LEU A 98 -48.41 -12.78 25.55
C LEU A 98 -48.90 -13.36 26.87
N THR A 99 -49.65 -14.45 26.79
CA THR A 99 -50.23 -15.16 27.94
C THR A 99 -49.45 -16.45 28.21
N THR A 100 -49.79 -17.17 29.28
CA THR A 100 -49.24 -18.51 29.54
C THR A 100 -49.54 -19.52 28.42
N GLY A 101 -50.59 -19.28 27.61
CA GLY A 101 -50.92 -20.08 26.44
C GLY A 101 -50.20 -19.66 25.15
N GLY A 102 -49.31 -18.66 25.20
CA GLY A 102 -48.66 -18.05 24.05
C GLY A 102 -49.35 -16.75 23.59
N PHE A 103 -49.12 -16.37 22.33
CA PHE A 103 -49.69 -15.16 21.74
C PHE A 103 -51.22 -15.25 21.65
N ASP A 104 -51.91 -14.31 22.29
CA ASP A 104 -53.37 -14.23 22.26
C ASP A 104 -53.89 -14.02 20.82
N ALA A 105 -54.89 -14.79 20.43
CA ALA A 105 -55.40 -14.80 19.05
C ALA A 105 -56.12 -13.49 18.69
N ALA A 106 -56.74 -12.82 19.67
CA ALA A 106 -57.51 -11.62 19.44
C ALA A 106 -56.62 -10.37 19.31
N THR A 107 -55.51 -10.32 20.05
CA THR A 107 -54.61 -9.16 20.10
C THR A 107 -53.32 -9.29 19.29
N CYS A 108 -52.94 -10.50 18.85
CA CYS A 108 -51.67 -10.77 18.16
C CYS A 108 -51.86 -11.35 16.75
N ALA A 109 -52.88 -10.89 16.01
CA ALA A 109 -53.24 -11.46 14.72
C ALA A 109 -52.11 -11.35 13.69
N GLN A 110 -51.43 -10.20 13.61
CA GLN A 110 -50.35 -9.99 12.65
C GLN A 110 -49.07 -10.70 13.07
N THR A 111 -48.74 -10.65 14.37
CA THR A 111 -47.56 -11.31 14.94
C THR A 111 -47.60 -12.82 14.75
N ARG A 112 -48.79 -13.43 14.88
CA ARG A 112 -48.99 -14.86 14.63
C ARG A 112 -48.92 -15.24 13.15
N ALA A 113 -49.18 -14.30 12.25
CA ALA A 113 -49.18 -14.54 10.80
C ALA A 113 -47.78 -14.43 10.15
N ILE A 114 -46.77 -13.98 10.90
CA ILE A 114 -45.38 -13.81 10.43
C ILE A 114 -44.79 -15.13 9.90
N ALA A 115 -44.96 -16.21 10.69
CA ALA A 115 -44.47 -17.54 10.37
C ALA A 115 -45.23 -18.59 11.20
N ASP A 116 -45.38 -19.80 10.67
CA ASP A 116 -46.02 -20.91 11.38
C ASP A 116 -45.30 -21.26 12.69
N ALA A 117 -43.98 -21.00 12.76
CA ALA A 117 -43.16 -21.22 13.95
C ALA A 117 -43.46 -20.26 15.12
N MET A 118 -44.27 -19.20 14.90
CA MET A 118 -44.55 -18.20 15.93
C MET A 118 -45.27 -18.78 17.16
N HIS A 119 -46.01 -19.89 17.00
CA HIS A 119 -46.59 -20.59 18.15
C HIS A 119 -45.50 -21.18 19.07
N THR A 120 -44.51 -21.87 18.50
CA THR A 120 -43.37 -22.45 19.24
C THR A 120 -42.48 -21.37 19.84
N ILE A 121 -42.27 -20.26 19.12
CA ILE A 121 -41.53 -19.09 19.62
C ILE A 121 -42.24 -18.50 20.83
N ALA A 122 -43.57 -18.35 20.79
CA ALA A 122 -44.36 -17.85 21.92
C ALA A 122 -44.17 -18.72 23.17
N GLN A 123 -44.25 -20.04 23.01
CA GLN A 123 -44.05 -20.99 24.13
C GLN A 123 -42.64 -20.86 24.73
N THR A 124 -41.63 -20.69 23.89
CA THR A 124 -40.24 -20.50 24.34
C THR A 124 -40.09 -19.20 25.13
N LEU A 125 -40.71 -18.10 24.66
CA LEU A 125 -40.67 -16.81 25.34
C LEU A 125 -41.39 -16.84 26.70
N VAL A 126 -42.53 -17.53 26.79
CA VAL A 126 -43.26 -17.70 28.05
C VAL A 126 -42.40 -18.37 29.12
N HIS A 127 -41.55 -19.33 28.73
CA HIS A 127 -40.62 -19.99 29.65
C HIS A 127 -39.40 -19.13 30.03
N GLN A 128 -39.01 -18.17 29.18
CA GLN A 128 -37.86 -17.30 29.42
C GLN A 128 -38.22 -16.06 30.25
N LEU A 129 -39.46 -15.59 30.15
CA LEU A 129 -39.91 -14.38 30.84
C LEU A 129 -40.20 -14.64 32.33
N PRO A 130 -39.83 -13.71 33.23
CA PRO A 130 -40.03 -13.88 34.67
C PRO A 130 -41.50 -13.78 35.10
N SER A 131 -42.32 -13.07 34.32
CA SER A 131 -43.75 -12.91 34.59
C SER A 131 -44.51 -12.79 33.28
N THR A 132 -45.61 -13.54 33.17
CA THR A 132 -46.65 -13.39 32.14
C THR A 132 -48.00 -13.25 32.86
N PRO A 133 -48.98 -12.48 32.36
CA PRO A 133 -49.05 -11.88 31.03
C PRO A 133 -48.28 -10.56 30.84
N VAL A 134 -47.82 -10.31 29.62
CA VAL A 134 -47.10 -9.07 29.21
C VAL A 134 -47.60 -8.53 27.88
N HIS A 135 -47.42 -7.23 27.65
CA HIS A 135 -47.57 -6.64 26.33
C HIS A 135 -46.33 -6.91 25.46
N VAL A 136 -46.58 -7.16 24.19
CA VAL A 136 -45.56 -7.35 23.15
C VAL A 136 -45.82 -6.33 22.05
N THR A 137 -44.81 -5.52 21.75
CA THR A 137 -44.76 -4.75 20.51
C THR A 137 -43.90 -5.50 19.51
N THR A 138 -44.44 -5.79 18.34
CA THR A 138 -43.72 -6.43 17.24
C THR A 138 -43.26 -5.38 16.23
N CYS A 139 -41.95 -5.25 16.11
CA CYS A 139 -41.28 -4.28 15.27
C CYS A 139 -40.50 -4.99 14.17
N VAL A 140 -40.56 -4.46 12.96
CA VAL A 140 -39.82 -4.98 11.82
C VAL A 140 -38.74 -3.99 11.45
N MET A 141 -37.50 -4.46 11.39
CA MET A 141 -36.35 -3.68 10.96
C MET A 141 -35.95 -4.11 9.55
N GLY A 142 -35.69 -3.17 8.64
CA GLY A 142 -35.13 -3.46 7.31
C GLY A 142 -36.15 -3.86 6.23
N ALA A 143 -37.45 -3.66 6.48
CA ALA A 143 -38.52 -4.04 5.54
C ALA A 143 -38.35 -3.48 4.11
N ASN A 144 -37.76 -2.29 3.97
CA ASN A 144 -37.57 -1.61 2.68
C ASN A 144 -36.57 -2.29 1.74
N ASP A 145 -35.65 -3.11 2.28
CA ASP A 145 -34.60 -3.76 1.51
C ASP A 145 -34.80 -5.27 1.33
N GLY A 146 -35.90 -5.83 1.86
CA GLY A 146 -36.25 -7.26 1.77
C GLY A 146 -35.48 -8.16 2.73
N PHE A 147 -34.66 -7.58 3.61
CA PHE A 147 -33.91 -8.29 4.66
C PHE A 147 -33.97 -7.54 5.97
N GLY A 148 -33.92 -8.25 7.10
CA GLY A 148 -33.76 -7.61 8.39
C GLY A 148 -34.02 -8.54 9.54
N ALA A 149 -34.68 -8.05 10.58
CA ALA A 149 -34.99 -8.85 11.75
C ALA A 149 -36.31 -8.37 12.40
N ILE A 150 -36.90 -9.25 13.20
CA ILE A 150 -38.11 -8.96 13.96
C ILE A 150 -37.71 -8.75 15.41
N LEU A 151 -38.06 -7.59 15.94
CA LEU A 151 -37.87 -7.29 17.35
C LEU A 151 -39.21 -7.39 18.07
N LEU A 152 -39.24 -8.19 19.13
CA LEU A 152 -40.34 -8.30 20.07
C LEU A 152 -39.95 -7.55 21.33
N VAL A 153 -40.64 -6.46 21.65
CA VAL A 153 -40.36 -5.66 22.84
C VAL A 153 -41.41 -5.96 23.90
N PHE A 154 -40.97 -6.37 25.08
CA PHE A 154 -41.85 -6.74 26.18
C PHE A 154 -42.05 -5.57 27.12
N SER A 155 -43.30 -5.30 27.49
CA SER A 155 -43.63 -4.32 28.52
C SER A 155 -44.70 -4.83 29.49
N PRO A 156 -44.73 -4.31 30.72
CA PRO A 156 -45.77 -4.68 31.68
C PRO A 156 -47.17 -4.25 31.20
N LEU A 157 -48.21 -5.01 31.56
CA LEU A 157 -49.61 -4.75 31.15
C LEU A 157 -50.18 -3.38 31.59
N TRP A 158 -49.61 -2.80 32.63
CA TRP A 158 -50.01 -1.51 33.20
C TRP A 158 -49.27 -0.33 32.55
N SER A 159 -48.31 -0.62 31.66
CA SER A 159 -47.56 0.38 30.90
C SER A 159 -48.14 0.53 29.49
N HIS A 160 -47.90 1.69 28.88
CA HIS A 160 -48.27 1.94 27.49
C HIS A 160 -47.42 1.07 26.54
N SER A 161 -47.95 0.73 25.37
CA SER A 161 -47.19 0.01 24.34
C SER A 161 -45.92 0.74 23.98
N VAL A 162 -44.80 0.02 23.95
CA VAL A 162 -43.50 0.57 23.59
C VAL A 162 -43.48 0.85 22.09
N SER A 163 -42.98 2.03 21.70
CA SER A 163 -42.75 2.39 20.29
C SER A 163 -41.52 1.68 19.74
N CYS A 164 -41.59 1.22 18.49
CA CYS A 164 -40.47 0.59 17.78
C CYS A 164 -39.25 1.51 17.63
N VAL A 165 -39.48 2.82 17.51
CA VAL A 165 -38.40 3.80 17.55
C VAL A 165 -38.32 4.38 18.96
N PRO A 166 -37.14 4.34 19.62
CA PRO A 166 -36.95 4.96 20.92
C PRO A 166 -37.35 6.43 20.84
N SER A 167 -38.41 6.81 21.54
CA SER A 167 -38.85 8.20 21.67
C SER A 167 -38.43 8.75 23.02
N SER A 168 -38.50 10.06 23.20
CA SER A 168 -38.16 10.73 24.48
C SER A 168 -39.11 10.38 25.64
N VAL A 169 -40.16 9.60 25.38
CA VAL A 169 -41.13 9.18 26.41
C VAL A 169 -40.64 7.88 27.04
N ALA A 170 -40.32 7.94 28.33
CA ALA A 170 -39.90 6.79 29.11
C ALA A 170 -40.99 5.71 29.11
N SER A 171 -40.76 4.62 28.37
CA SER A 171 -41.61 3.43 28.37
C SER A 171 -40.88 2.34 29.15
N SER A 172 -41.58 1.67 30.07
CA SER A 172 -41.00 0.57 30.85
C SER A 172 -40.84 -0.65 29.95
N VAL A 173 -39.60 -1.01 29.63
CA VAL A 173 -39.25 -2.22 28.89
C VAL A 173 -38.84 -3.29 29.90
N LEU A 174 -39.46 -4.47 29.84
CA LEU A 174 -39.10 -5.63 30.68
C LEU A 174 -37.99 -6.46 30.04
N GLY A 175 -37.90 -6.40 28.71
CA GLY A 175 -36.90 -7.06 27.91
C GLY A 175 -37.23 -6.91 26.43
N LEU A 176 -36.38 -7.49 25.59
CA LEU A 176 -36.57 -7.55 24.15
C LEU A 176 -36.11 -8.92 23.64
N ALA A 177 -36.73 -9.42 22.59
CA ALA A 177 -36.26 -10.59 21.88
C ALA A 177 -36.09 -10.26 20.40
N LEU A 178 -34.91 -10.59 19.88
CA LEU A 178 -34.58 -10.47 18.47
C LEU A 178 -34.77 -11.83 17.81
N LEU A 179 -35.66 -11.89 16.83
CA LEU A 179 -35.91 -13.05 16.00
C LEU A 179 -35.18 -12.88 14.67
N GLU A 180 -34.23 -13.77 14.44
CA GLU A 180 -33.42 -13.89 13.24
C GLU A 180 -33.55 -15.30 12.67
N THR A 181 -33.00 -15.53 11.48
CA THR A 181 -32.83 -16.87 10.94
C THR A 181 -31.36 -17.24 10.86
N ALA A 182 -31.05 -18.46 11.24
CA ALA A 182 -29.71 -19.02 11.29
C ALA A 182 -29.66 -20.35 10.53
N MET A 183 -28.45 -20.93 10.41
CA MET A 183 -28.24 -22.24 9.78
C MET A 183 -27.76 -23.25 10.82
N ASN A 184 -28.45 -24.38 10.94
CA ASN A 184 -28.01 -25.55 11.69
C ASN A 184 -27.62 -26.66 10.71
N ASN A 185 -26.31 -26.91 10.53
CA ASN A 185 -25.78 -28.01 9.71
C ASN A 185 -26.48 -28.17 8.34
N SER A 186 -26.70 -27.07 7.61
CA SER A 186 -27.41 -26.95 6.30
C SER A 186 -28.94 -26.78 6.32
N SER A 187 -29.60 -26.91 7.47
CA SER A 187 -31.02 -26.57 7.61
C SER A 187 -31.22 -25.15 8.15
N PRO A 188 -32.07 -24.32 7.53
CA PRO A 188 -32.40 -23.02 8.08
C PRO A 188 -33.27 -23.19 9.35
N VAL A 189 -33.01 -22.40 10.38
CA VAL A 189 -33.72 -22.42 11.68
C VAL A 189 -33.97 -21.00 12.17
N PHE A 190 -34.96 -20.80 13.03
CA PHE A 190 -35.14 -19.53 13.73
C PHE A 190 -34.16 -19.44 14.91
N LEU A 191 -33.45 -18.31 15.01
CA LEU A 191 -32.62 -17.94 16.15
C LEU A 191 -33.37 -16.87 16.95
N LEU A 192 -33.70 -17.19 18.19
CA LEU A 192 -34.34 -16.27 19.12
C LEU A 192 -33.32 -15.83 20.17
N SER A 193 -32.95 -14.55 20.13
CA SER A 193 -32.04 -13.93 21.08
C SER A 193 -32.81 -13.02 22.03
N SER A 194 -33.12 -13.50 23.23
CA SER A 194 -33.81 -12.74 24.27
C SER A 194 -32.83 -12.03 25.20
N TYR A 195 -33.04 -10.74 25.39
CA TYR A 195 -32.38 -9.90 26.38
C TYR A 195 -33.44 -9.48 27.38
N ILE A 196 -33.40 -10.10 28.55
CA ILE A 196 -34.32 -9.80 29.63
C ILE A 196 -33.52 -9.00 30.64
N ASP A 197 -34.05 -7.84 31.03
CA ASP A 197 -33.43 -7.02 32.05
C ASP A 197 -33.58 -7.74 33.40
N ALA A 198 -32.61 -8.60 33.70
CA ALA A 198 -32.32 -9.00 35.06
C ALA A 198 -31.57 -7.85 35.73
N THR A 199 -31.91 -7.54 36.98
CA THR A 199 -31.33 -6.43 37.74
C THR A 199 -29.81 -6.50 37.96
N ASP A 200 -29.09 -7.50 37.44
CA ASP A 200 -27.70 -7.77 37.83
C ASP A 200 -26.78 -8.48 36.79
N SER A 201 -26.98 -8.31 35.48
CA SER A 201 -26.09 -8.94 34.48
C SER A 201 -25.02 -7.98 33.96
N ALA A 202 -23.77 -8.18 34.38
CA ALA A 202 -22.61 -7.45 33.86
C ALA A 202 -22.41 -7.68 32.35
N SER A 203 -22.28 -6.60 31.60
CA SER A 203 -22.02 -6.62 30.16
C SER A 203 -20.61 -7.15 29.86
N ALA A 204 -20.53 -8.31 29.21
CA ALA A 204 -19.26 -8.88 28.75
C ALA A 204 -18.96 -8.38 27.33
N THR A 205 -17.98 -7.49 27.20
CA THR A 205 -17.45 -7.08 25.90
C THR A 205 -16.38 -8.08 25.44
N ARG A 206 -16.69 -8.84 24.37
CA ARG A 206 -15.73 -9.74 23.74
C ARG A 206 -14.93 -9.00 22.68
N VAL A 207 -13.63 -8.82 22.93
CA VAL A 207 -12.68 -8.21 22.00
C VAL A 207 -11.79 -9.30 21.41
N ASP A 208 -12.08 -9.71 20.18
CA ASP A 208 -11.19 -10.59 19.40
C ASP A 208 -10.56 -9.78 18.26
N SER A 209 -9.23 -9.56 18.32
CA SER A 209 -8.30 -9.45 17.16
C SER A 209 -6.94 -8.80 17.51
N VAL A 210 -6.02 -9.55 18.13
CA VAL A 210 -4.63 -9.07 18.41
C VAL A 210 -3.65 -9.40 17.27
N GLU A 211 -3.95 -10.41 16.45
CA GLU A 211 -2.98 -10.99 15.50
C GLU A 211 -2.65 -10.09 14.29
N ILE A 212 -3.61 -9.28 13.80
CA ILE A 212 -3.41 -8.42 12.61
C ILE A 212 -2.54 -7.20 12.96
N SER A 213 -2.67 -6.67 14.17
CA SER A 213 -1.93 -5.49 14.61
C SER A 213 -0.43 -5.74 14.80
N VAL A 214 -0.04 -6.94 15.26
CA VAL A 214 1.38 -7.29 15.44
C VAL A 214 2.10 -7.39 14.09
N LEU A 215 1.48 -8.03 13.09
CA LEU A 215 2.09 -8.19 11.76
C LEU A 215 2.25 -6.83 11.05
N GLN A 216 1.26 -5.96 11.15
CA GLN A 216 1.32 -4.61 10.58
C GLN A 216 2.36 -3.72 11.29
N GLY A 217 2.50 -3.87 12.62
CA GLY A 217 3.51 -3.18 13.42
C GLY A 217 4.96 -3.49 13.01
N ILE A 218 5.23 -4.68 12.47
CA ILE A 218 6.55 -5.08 11.96
C ILE A 218 6.73 -4.67 10.49
N LEU A 219 5.67 -4.79 9.69
CA LEU A 219 5.73 -4.58 8.25
C LEU A 219 5.97 -3.13 7.87
N VAL A 220 5.24 -2.19 8.49
CA VAL A 220 5.35 -0.75 8.15
C VAL A 220 6.76 -0.21 8.38
N PRO A 221 7.42 -0.45 9.54
CA PRO A 221 8.81 -0.04 9.74
C PRO A 221 9.78 -0.71 8.77
N THR A 222 9.55 -1.98 8.41
CA THR A 222 10.41 -2.71 7.47
C THR A 222 10.36 -2.10 6.07
N ILE A 223 9.15 -1.78 5.58
CA ILE A 223 8.98 -1.09 4.30
C ILE A 223 9.63 0.29 4.35
N LEU A 224 9.37 1.07 5.40
CA LEU A 224 9.97 2.40 5.55
C LEU A 224 11.51 2.31 5.54
N HIS A 225 12.08 1.35 6.26
CA HIS A 225 13.52 1.12 6.29
C HIS A 225 14.11 0.83 4.92
N LEU A 226 13.45 -0.04 4.15
CA LEU A 226 13.88 -0.38 2.80
C LEU A 226 13.82 0.84 1.88
N VAL A 227 12.77 1.66 1.99
CA VAL A 227 12.48 2.79 1.09
C VAL A 227 13.31 4.05 1.40
N ASN A 228 13.93 4.13 2.59
CA ASN A 228 14.62 5.32 3.09
C ASN A 228 15.71 5.90 2.15
N GLY A 229 16.52 5.04 1.52
CA GLY A 229 17.61 5.50 0.65
C GLY A 229 17.12 6.28 -0.58
N ASP A 230 16.01 5.82 -1.15
CA ASP A 230 15.41 6.44 -2.33
C ASP A 230 14.68 7.73 -1.96
N PHE A 231 14.05 7.75 -0.78
CA PHE A 231 13.40 8.95 -0.24
C PHE A 231 14.41 10.07 -0.02
N PHE A 232 15.55 9.73 0.59
CA PHE A 232 16.65 10.66 0.80
C PHE A 232 17.16 11.26 -0.51
N LEU A 233 17.42 10.43 -1.53
CA LEU A 233 17.85 10.92 -2.84
C LEU A 233 16.82 11.80 -3.53
N THR A 234 15.53 11.51 -3.36
CA THR A 234 14.44 12.31 -3.94
C THR A 234 14.38 13.69 -3.30
N LEU A 235 14.56 13.79 -1.98
CA LEU A 235 14.65 15.08 -1.28
C LEU A 235 15.87 15.90 -1.70
N VAL A 236 17.04 15.26 -1.83
CA VAL A 236 18.25 15.91 -2.35
C VAL A 236 18.04 16.38 -3.79
N GLY A 237 17.33 15.58 -4.60
CA GLY A 237 16.94 15.93 -5.96
C GLY A 237 16.08 17.20 -6.03
N TRP A 238 15.04 17.29 -5.19
CA TRP A 238 14.19 18.49 -5.06
C TRP A 238 14.98 19.72 -4.65
N SER A 239 15.84 19.58 -3.64
CA SER A 239 16.73 20.68 -3.22
C SER A 239 17.60 21.16 -4.38
N GLY A 240 18.18 20.24 -5.15
CA GLY A 240 18.98 20.58 -6.33
C GLY A 240 18.18 21.34 -7.39
N VAL A 241 16.97 20.88 -7.73
CA VAL A 241 16.10 21.55 -8.72
C VAL A 241 15.69 22.95 -8.25
N LEU A 242 15.27 23.10 -7.00
CA LEU A 242 14.85 24.39 -6.42
C LEU A 242 16.00 25.41 -6.41
N HIS A 243 17.23 24.95 -6.14
CA HIS A 243 18.42 25.81 -6.12
C HIS A 243 19.11 25.93 -7.50
N ARG A 244 18.50 25.41 -8.58
CA ARG A 244 19.07 25.37 -9.95
C ARG A 244 20.47 24.73 -10.00
N HIS A 245 20.72 23.76 -9.13
CA HIS A 245 21.92 22.94 -9.12
C HIS A 245 21.70 21.64 -9.90
N PRO A 246 22.77 21.05 -10.47
CA PRO A 246 22.66 19.74 -11.10
C PRO A 246 22.23 18.72 -10.04
N ALA A 247 20.99 18.25 -10.16
CA ALA A 247 20.38 17.28 -9.26
C ALA A 247 20.60 15.86 -9.79
N LEU A 248 21.18 14.99 -8.95
CA LEU A 248 21.14 13.55 -9.16
C LEU A 248 19.71 13.08 -8.95
N THR A 249 19.13 12.41 -9.95
CA THR A 249 17.77 11.86 -9.88
C THR A 249 17.84 10.34 -9.96
N PHE A 250 17.17 9.69 -9.02
CA PHE A 250 17.18 8.23 -8.84
C PHE A 250 15.77 7.67 -8.95
N ASP A 251 15.51 6.61 -9.71
CA ASP A 251 14.16 6.06 -9.90
C ASP A 251 13.80 5.05 -8.80
N PHE A 252 12.73 5.25 -8.02
CA PHE A 252 12.44 4.43 -6.83
C PHE A 252 12.13 2.97 -7.18
N VAL A 253 11.36 2.70 -8.24
CA VAL A 253 11.12 1.32 -8.70
C VAL A 253 12.38 0.62 -9.20
N SER A 254 13.35 1.36 -9.73
CA SER A 254 14.66 0.78 -10.04
C SER A 254 15.38 0.26 -8.79
N GLY A 255 15.12 0.85 -7.62
CA GLY A 255 15.62 0.35 -6.34
C GLY A 255 14.93 -0.94 -5.91
N LEU A 256 13.63 -1.07 -6.14
CA LEU A 256 12.89 -2.31 -5.87
C LEU A 256 13.34 -3.47 -6.79
N GLU A 257 13.60 -3.21 -8.07
CA GLU A 257 14.09 -4.22 -9.05
C GLU A 257 15.39 -4.91 -8.56
N ARG A 258 16.22 -4.18 -7.81
CA ARG A 258 17.48 -4.69 -7.23
C ARG A 258 17.30 -5.39 -5.88
N ARG A 259 16.22 -5.13 -5.13
CA ARG A 259 16.05 -5.62 -3.75
C ARG A 259 15.28 -6.94 -3.69
N ARG A 260 16.03 -8.04 -3.76
CA ARG A 260 15.55 -9.43 -3.61
C ARG A 260 14.70 -9.67 -2.34
N LEU A 261 14.99 -8.96 -1.25
CA LEU A 261 14.34 -9.14 0.07
C LEU A 261 13.10 -8.26 0.28
N ALA A 262 13.09 -7.02 -0.23
CA ALA A 262 11.92 -6.13 -0.16
C ALA A 262 10.74 -6.74 -0.92
N LEU A 263 11.02 -7.30 -2.09
CA LEU A 263 10.09 -8.07 -2.91
C LEU A 263 9.58 -9.32 -2.21
N PHE A 264 10.46 -10.07 -1.54
CA PHE A 264 10.07 -11.26 -0.80
C PHE A 264 9.16 -10.94 0.40
N PHE A 265 9.47 -9.89 1.17
CA PHE A 265 8.64 -9.43 2.28
C PHE A 265 7.28 -8.89 1.82
N CYS A 266 7.25 -8.14 0.71
CA CYS A 266 6.01 -7.70 0.08
C CYS A 266 5.19 -8.91 -0.44
N CYS A 267 5.85 -9.90 -1.06
CA CYS A 267 5.28 -11.19 -1.49
C CYS A 267 4.65 -11.96 -0.34
N SER A 268 5.37 -12.13 0.77
CA SER A 268 4.94 -13.00 1.87
C SER A 268 3.83 -12.39 2.72
N CYS A 269 3.78 -11.06 2.84
CA CYS A 269 2.78 -10.37 3.67
C CYS A 269 1.43 -10.20 2.96
N GLY A 270 1.39 -10.11 1.63
CA GLY A 270 0.13 -10.15 0.88
C GLY A 270 -0.53 -11.54 0.84
N PHE A 271 0.23 -12.59 1.17
CA PHE A 271 -0.19 -13.98 0.94
C PHE A 271 -0.86 -14.64 2.17
N ARG A 272 -0.72 -14.10 3.38
CA ARG A 272 -1.36 -14.67 4.59
C ARG A 272 -2.39 -13.71 5.19
N ARG A 273 -3.65 -13.94 4.79
CA ARG A 273 -4.90 -13.66 5.54
C ARG A 273 -5.52 -12.26 5.61
N SER A 274 -4.92 -11.18 5.11
CA SER A 274 -5.60 -9.86 5.14
C SER A 274 -5.90 -9.27 3.76
N GLY A 275 -7.13 -9.51 3.28
CA GLY A 275 -8.05 -8.47 2.84
C GLY A 275 -7.73 -7.51 1.67
N MET A 276 -6.62 -7.65 0.94
CA MET A 276 -6.40 -6.92 -0.32
C MET A 276 -6.35 -7.86 -1.52
N SER A 277 -7.43 -8.61 -1.70
CA SER A 277 -7.64 -9.48 -2.85
C SER A 277 -7.57 -8.77 -4.21
N SER A 278 -7.85 -7.46 -4.26
CA SER A 278 -7.65 -6.63 -5.46
C SER A 278 -6.17 -6.36 -5.76
N GLY A 279 -5.30 -6.31 -4.76
CA GLY A 279 -3.86 -6.10 -4.95
C GLY A 279 -3.12 -7.34 -5.46
N LEU A 280 -3.65 -8.53 -5.18
CA LEU A 280 -3.03 -9.82 -5.54
C LEU A 280 -2.80 -10.01 -7.05
N PRO A 281 -3.76 -9.74 -7.96
CA PRO A 281 -3.50 -9.85 -9.40
C PRO A 281 -2.45 -8.85 -9.89
N VAL A 282 -2.51 -7.60 -9.42
CA VAL A 282 -1.51 -6.55 -9.74
C VAL A 282 -0.12 -7.00 -9.30
N PHE A 283 -0.04 -7.55 -8.10
CA PHE A 283 1.19 -8.05 -7.52
C PHE A 283 1.73 -9.29 -8.25
N ALA A 284 0.88 -10.27 -8.57
CA ALA A 284 1.26 -11.47 -9.28
C ALA A 284 1.80 -11.16 -10.67
N ILE A 285 1.16 -10.22 -11.40
CA ILE A 285 1.64 -9.76 -12.70
C ILE A 285 2.97 -9.02 -12.56
N TYR A 286 3.12 -8.15 -11.55
CA TYR A 286 4.40 -7.48 -11.28
C TYR A 286 5.53 -8.47 -10.95
N CYS A 287 5.26 -9.49 -10.14
CA CYS A 287 6.20 -10.56 -9.86
C CYS A 287 6.55 -11.36 -11.13
N GLY A 288 5.55 -11.67 -11.95
CA GLY A 288 5.74 -12.31 -13.25
C GLY A 288 6.67 -11.50 -14.16
N ILE A 289 6.50 -10.17 -14.21
CA ILE A 289 7.39 -9.27 -14.93
C ILE A 289 8.80 -9.39 -14.40
N LEU A 290 9.03 -9.30 -13.08
CA LEU A 290 10.35 -9.39 -12.47
C LEU A 290 11.05 -10.74 -12.69
N VAL A 291 10.30 -11.84 -12.62
CA VAL A 291 10.80 -13.18 -12.98
C VAL A 291 11.23 -13.18 -14.44
N LEU A 292 10.38 -12.65 -15.34
CA LEU A 292 10.68 -12.54 -16.76
C LEU A 292 11.94 -11.72 -17.00
N GLN A 293 12.22 -10.66 -16.24
CA GLN A 293 13.47 -9.89 -16.38
C GLN A 293 14.73 -10.73 -16.14
N ARG A 294 14.64 -11.80 -15.33
CA ARG A 294 15.77 -12.64 -14.91
C ARG A 294 15.92 -13.92 -15.70
N LEU A 295 14.88 -14.36 -16.41
CA LEU A 295 14.97 -15.55 -17.24
C LEU A 295 16.01 -15.35 -18.34
N PRO A 296 16.81 -16.38 -18.68
CA PRO A 296 17.74 -16.29 -19.78
C PRO A 296 16.98 -16.06 -21.10
N ALA A 297 17.41 -15.09 -21.88
CA ALA A 297 16.83 -14.83 -23.21
C ALA A 297 17.31 -15.87 -24.22
N PRO A 298 16.42 -16.40 -25.09
CA PRO A 298 16.85 -17.19 -26.23
C PRO A 298 17.73 -16.35 -27.16
N PRO A 299 18.57 -16.99 -28.00
CA PRO A 299 19.55 -16.29 -28.84
C PRO A 299 18.94 -15.23 -29.77
N CYS A 300 17.69 -15.42 -30.22
CA CYS A 300 16.98 -14.46 -31.07
C CYS A 300 16.57 -13.16 -30.35
N CYS A 301 16.34 -13.19 -29.03
CA CYS A 301 15.91 -12.04 -28.23
C CYS A 301 17.05 -11.44 -27.40
N ARG A 302 18.27 -11.99 -27.49
CA ARG A 302 19.38 -11.59 -26.64
C ARG A 302 19.76 -10.12 -26.85
N GLY A 303 19.70 -9.37 -25.75
CA GLY A 303 20.04 -7.95 -25.72
C GLY A 303 18.94 -7.01 -26.20
N ARG A 304 17.68 -7.45 -26.25
CA ARG A 304 16.53 -6.58 -26.55
C ARG A 304 15.50 -6.66 -25.43
N ALA A 305 15.16 -5.52 -24.83
CA ALA A 305 14.17 -5.45 -23.75
C ALA A 305 13.05 -4.45 -24.04
N ILE A 306 11.84 -4.74 -23.57
CA ILE A 306 10.71 -3.82 -23.58
C ILE A 306 10.78 -2.95 -22.33
N ARG A 307 10.59 -1.64 -22.48
CA ARG A 307 10.54 -0.73 -21.35
C ARG A 307 9.11 -0.63 -20.82
N ILE A 308 8.94 -0.87 -19.51
CA ILE A 308 7.66 -0.71 -18.80
C ILE A 308 7.79 0.43 -17.81
N LEU A 309 6.90 1.41 -17.88
CA LEU A 309 6.82 2.47 -16.87
C LEU A 309 6.04 1.96 -15.64
N SER A 310 6.74 1.27 -14.76
CA SER A 310 6.17 0.66 -13.54
C SER A 310 5.28 1.59 -12.70
N PRO A 311 5.68 2.86 -12.40
CA PRO A 311 4.79 3.78 -11.68
C PRO A 311 3.43 3.96 -12.36
N LEU A 312 3.42 4.13 -13.69
CA LEU A 312 2.17 4.32 -14.44
C LEU A 312 1.30 3.07 -14.39
N MET A 313 1.89 1.88 -14.40
CA MET A 313 1.14 0.63 -14.24
C MET A 313 0.54 0.53 -12.83
N MET A 314 1.33 0.69 -11.77
CA MET A 314 0.85 0.50 -10.39
C MET A 314 -0.12 1.61 -9.96
N LEU A 315 0.26 2.87 -10.10
CA LEU A 315 -0.59 4.02 -9.76
C LEU A 315 -1.79 4.11 -10.69
N GLY A 316 -1.57 3.92 -11.99
CA GLY A 316 -2.65 3.93 -12.97
C GLY A 316 -3.70 2.88 -12.66
N THR A 317 -3.29 1.64 -12.32
CA THR A 317 -4.24 0.60 -11.93
C THR A 317 -5.06 1.01 -10.72
N LEU A 318 -4.42 1.56 -9.69
CA LEU A 318 -5.08 1.99 -8.46
C LEU A 318 -6.09 3.11 -8.73
N PHE A 319 -5.68 4.18 -9.41
CA PHE A 319 -6.56 5.31 -9.72
C PHE A 319 -7.69 4.91 -10.67
N SER A 320 -7.39 4.18 -11.75
CA SER A 320 -8.41 3.71 -12.68
C SER A 320 -9.41 2.78 -11.98
N SER A 321 -8.95 1.90 -11.09
CA SER A 321 -9.85 1.03 -10.33
C SER A 321 -10.78 1.84 -9.44
N VAL A 322 -10.27 2.85 -8.72
CA VAL A 322 -11.11 3.73 -7.88
C VAL A 322 -12.11 4.51 -8.74
N ILE A 323 -11.66 5.08 -9.87
CA ILE A 323 -12.53 5.86 -10.76
C ILE A 323 -13.63 4.98 -11.35
N VAL A 324 -13.32 3.77 -11.80
CA VAL A 324 -14.33 2.86 -12.37
C VAL A 324 -15.31 2.41 -11.29
N ASN A 325 -14.82 2.04 -10.11
CA ASN A 325 -15.68 1.56 -9.03
C ASN A 325 -16.55 2.65 -8.42
N CYS A 326 -16.01 3.85 -8.19
CA CYS A 326 -16.76 4.94 -7.55
C CYS A 326 -17.52 5.82 -8.54
N GLY A 327 -17.04 5.94 -9.79
CA GLY A 327 -17.59 6.85 -10.78
C GLY A 327 -18.56 6.20 -11.77
N TYR A 328 -18.44 4.88 -11.99
CA TYR A 328 -19.23 4.18 -13.02
C TYR A 328 -20.03 3.00 -12.49
N GLN A 329 -19.65 2.42 -11.35
CA GLN A 329 -20.39 1.33 -10.73
C GLN A 329 -21.18 1.86 -9.53
N ASP A 330 -22.45 1.44 -9.43
CA ASP A 330 -23.20 1.60 -8.19
C ASP A 330 -22.60 0.62 -7.18
N VAL A 331 -21.77 1.17 -6.29
CA VAL A 331 -21.08 0.43 -5.23
C VAL A 331 -22.07 -0.30 -4.34
N ALA A 332 -23.23 0.30 -4.06
CA ALA A 332 -24.28 -0.34 -3.28
C ALA A 332 -24.86 -1.52 -4.05
N ALA A 333 -25.20 -1.34 -5.32
CA ALA A 333 -25.71 -2.43 -6.15
C ALA A 333 -24.72 -3.58 -6.39
N THR A 334 -23.43 -3.28 -6.45
CA THR A 334 -22.39 -4.25 -6.86
C THR A 334 -21.78 -4.98 -5.66
N LEU A 335 -21.59 -4.30 -4.53
CA LEU A 335 -20.91 -4.87 -3.35
C LEU A 335 -21.85 -5.10 -2.16
N GLN A 336 -22.89 -4.29 -1.99
CA GLN A 336 -23.78 -4.38 -0.81
C GLN A 336 -25.02 -5.22 -1.11
N ASN A 337 -25.78 -4.87 -2.15
CA ASN A 337 -27.06 -5.51 -2.48
C ASN A 337 -26.95 -7.03 -2.74
N PRO A 338 -25.90 -7.59 -3.36
CA PRO A 338 -25.80 -9.03 -3.57
C PRO A 338 -25.66 -9.84 -2.28
N LEU A 339 -25.14 -9.22 -1.20
CA LEU A 339 -25.09 -9.84 0.13
C LEU A 339 -26.51 -9.99 0.72
N TRP A 340 -27.39 -9.04 0.40
CA TRP A 340 -28.68 -8.84 1.06
C TRP A 340 -29.90 -9.28 0.24
N ARG A 341 -29.80 -9.33 -1.09
CA ARG A 341 -30.88 -9.76 -2.02
C ARG A 341 -30.77 -11.22 -2.44
N ARG A 342 -30.31 -12.09 -1.53
CA ARG A 342 -30.20 -13.52 -1.79
C ARG A 342 -31.56 -14.19 -1.72
N PRO A 343 -31.79 -15.29 -2.46
CA PRO A 343 -33.02 -16.04 -2.36
C PRO A 343 -33.19 -16.57 -0.93
N VAL A 344 -34.36 -16.26 -0.36
CA VAL A 344 -34.75 -16.74 0.97
C VAL A 344 -35.12 -18.22 0.85
N ALA A 345 -34.68 -19.03 1.81
CA ALA A 345 -35.14 -20.42 1.88
C ALA A 345 -36.65 -20.42 2.17
N SER A 346 -37.44 -21.10 1.33
CA SER A 346 -38.91 -21.17 1.45
C SER A 346 -39.37 -21.59 2.84
N ASP A 347 -38.59 -22.44 3.50
CA ASP A 347 -38.97 -23.12 4.74
C ASP A 347 -38.87 -22.21 5.97
N VAL A 348 -38.20 -21.07 5.84
CA VAL A 348 -37.98 -20.10 6.92
C VAL A 348 -38.15 -18.65 6.42
N ALA A 349 -38.79 -18.51 5.26
CA ALA A 349 -39.20 -17.21 4.75
C ALA A 349 -40.33 -16.67 5.63
N VAL A 350 -40.21 -15.41 6.01
CA VAL A 350 -41.28 -14.70 6.71
C VAL A 350 -42.11 -13.93 5.69
N TYR A 351 -43.42 -13.89 5.91
CA TYR A 351 -44.32 -13.07 5.12
C TYR A 351 -44.85 -11.96 6.03
N LEU A 352 -44.52 -10.71 5.68
CA LEU A 352 -44.97 -9.55 6.43
C LEU A 352 -46.39 -9.17 5.98
N PRO A 353 -47.41 -9.31 6.85
CA PRO A 353 -48.75 -8.85 6.51
C PRO A 353 -48.79 -7.31 6.48
N ASN A 354 -49.41 -6.72 5.45
CA ASN A 354 -49.78 -5.30 5.36
C ASN A 354 -48.68 -4.22 5.30
N ILE A 355 -47.40 -4.57 5.13
CA ILE A 355 -46.36 -3.56 4.84
C ILE A 355 -46.27 -3.34 3.32
N GLY A 356 -47.08 -2.43 2.77
CA GLY A 356 -46.92 -1.92 1.40
C GLY A 356 -47.55 -2.73 0.25
N ASN A 357 -48.73 -3.34 0.44
CA ASN A 357 -49.49 -4.07 -0.60
C ASN A 357 -48.76 -5.24 -1.31
N ARG A 358 -47.60 -5.70 -0.81
CA ARG A 358 -46.86 -6.83 -1.38
C ARG A 358 -46.52 -7.87 -0.32
N SER A 359 -46.90 -9.12 -0.58
CA SER A 359 -46.45 -10.30 0.16
C SER A 359 -45.15 -10.83 -0.46
N GLU A 360 -44.09 -10.03 -0.43
CA GLU A 360 -42.76 -10.50 -0.83
C GLU A 360 -42.09 -11.26 0.34
N PRO A 361 -41.32 -12.33 0.07
CA PRO A 361 -40.65 -13.09 1.12
C PRO A 361 -39.59 -12.21 1.79
N PHE A 362 -39.66 -12.10 3.12
CA PHE A 362 -38.76 -11.32 3.94
C PHE A 362 -37.67 -12.20 4.57
N ALA A 363 -36.41 -11.83 4.39
CA ALA A 363 -35.26 -12.57 4.91
C ALA A 363 -34.88 -12.11 6.32
N LEU A 364 -34.82 -13.03 7.30
CA LEU A 364 -34.41 -12.72 8.68
C LEU A 364 -32.92 -13.01 8.99
N GLY A 365 -32.09 -13.29 7.99
CA GLY A 365 -30.64 -13.49 8.15
C GLY A 365 -30.07 -14.78 7.55
N ALA A 366 -30.86 -15.86 7.48
CA ALA A 366 -30.50 -17.09 6.78
C ALA A 366 -30.90 -17.01 5.30
N PHE A 367 -29.95 -17.33 4.43
CA PHE A 367 -30.14 -17.36 2.99
C PHE A 367 -29.90 -18.79 2.49
N ALA A 368 -30.56 -19.15 1.39
CA ALA A 368 -30.45 -20.50 0.82
C ALA A 368 -29.03 -20.84 0.31
N THR A 369 -28.16 -19.83 0.15
CA THR A 369 -26.78 -20.00 -0.31
C THR A 369 -25.76 -19.57 0.75
N LEU A 370 -24.87 -20.51 1.12
CA LEU A 370 -23.74 -20.26 2.03
C LEU A 370 -22.59 -19.49 1.37
N GLU A 371 -22.53 -19.50 0.03
CA GLU A 371 -21.45 -18.85 -0.72
C GLU A 371 -21.78 -17.37 -0.95
N VAL A 372 -21.17 -16.50 -0.13
CA VAL A 372 -21.09 -15.07 -0.43
C VAL A 372 -19.88 -14.86 -1.32
N PRO A 373 -20.04 -14.39 -2.58
CA PRO A 373 -18.90 -14.01 -3.39
C PRO A 373 -18.16 -12.90 -2.67
N ALA A 374 -16.88 -13.14 -2.38
CA ALA A 374 -16.07 -12.14 -1.70
C ALA A 374 -16.02 -10.86 -2.55
N ALA A 375 -15.95 -9.68 -1.91
CA ALA A 375 -15.71 -8.42 -2.63
C ALA A 375 -14.50 -8.52 -3.58
N ALA A 376 -13.53 -9.35 -3.20
CA ALA A 376 -12.45 -9.87 -4.04
C ALA A 376 -12.88 -10.29 -5.45
N SER A 377 -13.76 -11.28 -5.54
CA SER A 377 -14.17 -11.89 -6.81
C SER A 377 -15.07 -10.94 -7.60
N LEU A 378 -15.86 -10.12 -6.91
CA LEU A 378 -16.71 -9.11 -7.54
C LEU A 378 -15.88 -7.99 -8.20
N LEU A 379 -14.80 -7.56 -7.54
CA LEU A 379 -13.91 -6.50 -8.03
C LEU A 379 -12.83 -6.99 -9.00
N GLN A 380 -12.59 -8.30 -9.06
CA GLN A 380 -11.46 -8.88 -9.78
C GLN A 380 -11.45 -8.52 -11.26
N SER A 381 -12.60 -8.57 -11.93
CA SER A 381 -12.72 -8.26 -13.37
C SER A 381 -12.38 -6.78 -13.64
N THR A 382 -12.92 -5.87 -12.84
CA THR A 382 -12.65 -4.43 -12.92
C THR A 382 -11.17 -4.12 -12.71
N VAL A 383 -10.57 -4.71 -11.68
CA VAL A 383 -9.15 -4.50 -11.36
C VAL A 383 -8.26 -5.08 -12.47
N LEU A 384 -8.57 -6.26 -12.99
CA LEU A 384 -7.80 -6.88 -14.07
C LEU A 384 -7.89 -6.05 -15.36
N ALA A 385 -9.08 -5.53 -15.70
CA ALA A 385 -9.25 -4.65 -16.84
C ALA A 385 -8.44 -3.35 -16.70
N CYS A 386 -8.48 -2.73 -15.53
CA CYS A 386 -7.68 -1.53 -15.22
C CYS A 386 -6.17 -1.83 -15.29
N LEU A 387 -5.76 -3.00 -14.79
CA LEU A 387 -4.36 -3.43 -14.81
C LEU A 387 -3.85 -3.66 -16.23
N LEU A 388 -4.61 -4.37 -17.07
CA LEU A 388 -4.24 -4.61 -18.46
C LEU A 388 -4.20 -3.30 -19.26
N GLY A 389 -5.18 -2.41 -19.05
CA GLY A 389 -5.21 -1.10 -19.69
C GLY A 389 -4.01 -0.22 -19.31
N THR A 390 -3.67 -0.17 -18.02
CA THR A 390 -2.56 0.65 -17.53
C THR A 390 -1.19 0.02 -17.82
N LEU A 391 -1.08 -1.30 -17.87
CA LEU A 391 0.08 -2.01 -18.40
C LEU A 391 0.31 -1.66 -19.87
N ALA A 392 -0.74 -1.68 -20.71
CA ALA A 392 -0.62 -1.27 -22.11
C ALA A 392 -0.15 0.19 -22.23
N LEU A 393 -0.75 1.11 -21.47
CA LEU A 393 -0.32 2.51 -21.41
C LEU A 393 1.13 2.67 -20.93
N SER A 394 1.58 1.85 -19.98
CA SER A 394 2.95 1.87 -19.45
C SER A 394 4.00 1.41 -20.46
N ILE A 395 3.62 0.63 -21.47
CA ILE A 395 4.47 0.22 -22.59
C ILE A 395 4.38 1.25 -23.73
N LEU A 396 3.16 1.69 -24.05
CA LEU A 396 2.90 2.64 -25.14
C LEU A 396 3.49 4.02 -24.87
N PHE A 397 3.47 4.51 -23.64
CA PHE A 397 3.95 5.85 -23.31
C PHE A 397 5.46 6.04 -23.60
N PRO A 398 6.37 5.16 -23.12
CA PRO A 398 7.77 5.19 -23.54
C PRO A 398 7.96 4.98 -25.04
N MET A 399 7.14 4.10 -25.64
CA MET A 399 7.19 3.82 -27.08
C MET A 399 6.88 5.09 -27.90
N LEU A 400 5.86 5.87 -27.54
CA LEU A 400 5.49 7.11 -28.21
C LEU A 400 6.55 8.20 -28.06
N LEU A 401 7.14 8.32 -26.86
CA LEU A 401 8.17 9.33 -26.59
C LEU A 401 9.48 9.07 -27.34
N LYS A 402 9.88 7.81 -27.50
CA LYS A 402 11.17 7.44 -28.11
C LYS A 402 11.06 6.80 -29.49
N ARG A 403 9.84 6.54 -29.98
CA ARG A 403 9.53 5.85 -31.24
C ARG A 403 10.26 4.50 -31.38
N ARG A 404 10.53 3.83 -30.26
CA ARG A 404 11.23 2.54 -30.20
C ARG A 404 10.52 1.64 -29.19
N LEU A 405 10.06 0.48 -29.66
CA LEU A 405 9.43 -0.54 -28.80
C LEU A 405 10.48 -1.33 -28.01
N LEU A 406 11.60 -1.66 -28.68
CA LEU A 406 12.67 -2.48 -28.12
C LEU A 406 13.89 -1.61 -27.82
N LEU A 407 14.42 -1.78 -26.61
CA LEU A 407 15.65 -1.19 -26.11
C LEU A 407 16.81 -2.13 -26.45
N ASP A 408 17.84 -1.63 -27.11
CA ASP A 408 19.07 -2.39 -27.30
C ASP A 408 19.91 -2.33 -26.02
N MET A 409 20.14 -3.48 -25.39
CA MET A 409 20.91 -3.63 -24.16
C MET A 409 22.35 -4.09 -24.42
N ARG A 410 22.74 -4.34 -25.68
CA ARG A 410 24.08 -4.85 -26.04
C ARG A 410 25.20 -3.89 -25.64
N TYR A 411 24.90 -2.61 -25.48
CA TYR A 411 25.87 -1.61 -25.03
C TYR A 411 26.34 -1.83 -23.59
N PHE A 412 25.61 -2.60 -22.77
CA PHE A 412 26.07 -2.97 -21.42
C PHE A 412 27.39 -3.72 -21.45
N ALA A 413 27.60 -4.58 -22.47
CA ALA A 413 28.84 -5.33 -22.62
C ALA A 413 30.01 -4.47 -23.12
N ARG A 414 29.76 -3.22 -23.58
CA ARG A 414 30.79 -2.31 -24.11
C ARG A 414 31.43 -1.41 -23.05
N ASN A 415 30.88 -1.38 -21.84
CA ASN A 415 31.36 -0.57 -20.73
C ASN A 415 31.66 -1.48 -19.53
N GLU A 416 32.85 -1.36 -18.96
CA GLU A 416 33.32 -2.30 -17.92
C GLU A 416 32.45 -2.21 -16.66
N PHE A 417 32.07 -1.00 -16.27
CA PHE A 417 31.16 -0.81 -15.15
C PHE A 417 29.78 -1.44 -15.42
N LEU A 418 29.14 -1.15 -16.55
CA LEU A 418 27.80 -1.68 -16.88
C LEU A 418 27.79 -3.20 -17.02
N ALA A 419 28.88 -3.80 -17.53
CA ALA A 419 29.00 -5.25 -17.65
C ALA A 419 28.98 -5.98 -16.30
N THR A 420 29.36 -5.31 -15.20
CA THR A 420 29.23 -5.87 -13.84
C THR A 420 27.82 -5.75 -13.25
N GLN A 421 26.96 -4.93 -13.85
CA GLN A 421 25.62 -4.69 -13.35
C GLN A 421 24.61 -5.69 -13.93
N PHE A 422 23.49 -5.87 -13.24
CA PHE A 422 22.39 -6.69 -13.74
C PHE A 422 21.84 -6.12 -15.06
N MET A 423 21.83 -6.96 -16.11
CA MET A 423 21.25 -6.64 -17.42
C MET A 423 19.91 -7.39 -17.57
N PRO A 424 18.76 -6.68 -17.64
CA PRO A 424 17.47 -7.33 -17.85
C PRO A 424 17.35 -7.98 -19.23
N SER A 425 16.74 -9.17 -19.28
CA SER A 425 16.65 -9.99 -20.50
C SER A 425 15.52 -9.61 -21.46
N TYR A 426 14.31 -9.35 -20.95
CA TYR A 426 13.09 -9.16 -21.76
C TYR A 426 12.36 -7.86 -21.46
N VAL A 427 12.32 -7.47 -20.20
CA VAL A 427 11.55 -6.32 -19.72
C VAL A 427 12.43 -5.53 -18.76
N THR A 428 12.32 -4.21 -18.81
CA THR A 428 13.07 -3.33 -17.90
C THR A 428 12.17 -2.20 -17.40
N GLY A 429 12.20 -1.95 -16.08
CA GLY A 429 11.61 -0.75 -15.49
C GLY A 429 12.53 0.48 -15.63
N LEU A 430 13.82 0.22 -15.83
CA LEU A 430 14.87 1.23 -15.88
C LEU A 430 14.81 2.09 -17.14
N ALA A 431 14.92 3.40 -16.95
CA ALA A 431 15.03 4.40 -18.02
C ALA A 431 16.45 4.48 -18.62
N LEU A 432 16.99 3.36 -19.09
CA LEU A 432 18.38 3.26 -19.56
C LEU A 432 18.47 3.23 -21.09
N TYR A 433 19.04 4.27 -21.69
CA TYR A 433 19.31 4.30 -23.12
C TYR A 433 20.82 4.34 -23.40
N GLU A 434 21.24 3.85 -24.55
CA GLU A 434 22.62 4.05 -25.02
C GLU A 434 22.94 5.55 -25.14
N ASP A 435 21.93 6.39 -25.42
CA ASP A 435 22.03 7.86 -25.47
C ASP A 435 22.36 8.50 -24.09
N ASP A 436 22.13 7.77 -23.00
CA ASP A 436 22.52 8.18 -21.65
C ASP A 436 24.00 7.86 -21.36
N CYS A 437 24.72 7.30 -22.33
CA CYS A 437 26.17 7.13 -22.31
C CYS A 437 26.83 8.09 -23.31
N ILE A 438 28.11 8.37 -23.09
CA ILE A 438 28.92 9.21 -23.98
C ILE A 438 29.79 8.27 -24.82
N LYS A 439 29.59 8.30 -26.15
CA LYS A 439 30.47 7.60 -27.09
C LYS A 439 31.69 8.48 -27.37
N TYR A 440 32.88 7.98 -27.06
CA TYR A 440 34.13 8.65 -27.38
C TYR A 440 35.10 7.66 -28.04
N GLY A 441 35.24 7.78 -29.36
CA GLY A 441 35.93 6.77 -30.17
C GLY A 441 35.24 5.41 -30.07
N ALA A 442 36.02 4.36 -29.80
CA ALA A 442 35.52 2.99 -29.60
C ALA A 442 35.00 2.73 -28.17
N LYS A 443 35.19 3.65 -27.22
CA LYS A 443 34.84 3.46 -25.81
C LYS A 443 33.51 4.14 -25.48
N LEU A 444 32.76 3.50 -24.59
CA LEU A 444 31.48 3.99 -24.08
C LEU A 444 31.65 4.41 -22.62
N PHE A 445 31.32 5.64 -22.28
CA PHE A 445 31.40 6.17 -20.93
C PHE A 445 30.00 6.32 -20.33
N ALA A 446 29.74 5.67 -19.20
CA ALA A 446 28.51 5.84 -18.44
C ALA A 446 28.49 7.21 -17.75
N LYS A 447 27.42 7.99 -17.94
CA LYS A 447 27.22 9.27 -17.25
C LYS A 447 26.97 9.06 -15.75
N PRO A 448 27.33 10.02 -14.89
CA PRO A 448 26.99 9.98 -13.46
C PRO A 448 25.50 9.74 -13.19
N SER A 449 24.62 10.32 -14.01
CA SER A 449 23.17 10.10 -13.92
C SER A 449 22.77 8.66 -14.16
N THR A 450 23.47 7.95 -15.04
CA THR A 450 23.24 6.53 -15.35
C THR A 450 23.69 5.64 -14.19
N ILE A 451 24.83 5.98 -13.59
CA ILE A 451 25.35 5.29 -12.41
C ILE A 451 24.43 5.52 -11.21
N ALA A 452 23.91 6.74 -11.08
CA ALA A 452 22.88 7.07 -10.11
C ALA A 452 21.65 6.21 -10.31
N LEU A 453 21.04 6.16 -11.51
CA LEU A 453 19.90 5.29 -11.83
C LEU A 453 20.11 3.81 -11.49
N LEU A 454 21.36 3.36 -11.40
CA LEU A 454 21.72 2.00 -10.98
C LEU A 454 21.86 1.86 -9.45
N GLY A 455 21.53 2.86 -8.66
CA GLY A 455 21.48 2.78 -7.19
C GLY A 455 22.83 3.03 -6.53
N HIS A 456 23.73 3.73 -7.23
CA HIS A 456 25.07 4.02 -6.76
C HIS A 456 25.29 5.53 -6.59
N ALA A 457 26.04 5.90 -5.55
CA ALA A 457 26.48 7.27 -5.31
C ALA A 457 28.00 7.38 -5.43
N MET A 458 28.47 8.57 -5.76
CA MET A 458 29.90 8.86 -5.91
C MET A 458 30.38 9.80 -4.82
N VAL A 459 31.38 9.36 -4.07
CA VAL A 459 31.97 10.12 -2.97
C VAL A 459 33.47 10.29 -3.17
N LYS A 460 34.00 11.41 -2.70
CA LYS A 460 35.43 11.72 -2.70
C LYS A 460 35.87 12.05 -1.28
N GLU A 461 37.10 11.71 -0.93
CA GLU A 461 37.68 12.13 0.35
C GLU A 461 37.75 13.65 0.44
N ALA A 462 37.28 14.19 1.57
CA ALA A 462 37.42 15.60 1.87
C ALA A 462 38.90 15.89 2.13
N PRO A 463 39.46 16.98 1.57
CA PRO A 463 40.81 17.37 1.91
C PRO A 463 40.90 17.60 3.43
N VAL A 464 41.89 17.00 4.08
CA VAL A 464 42.14 17.17 5.51
C VAL A 464 42.54 18.63 5.73
N THR A 465 41.60 19.46 6.19
CA THR A 465 41.80 20.90 6.41
C THR A 465 42.71 21.23 7.60
N HIS A 466 43.16 20.21 8.35
CA HIS A 466 44.12 20.36 9.44
C HIS A 466 45.29 19.38 9.26
N LYS A 467 46.19 19.66 8.33
CA LYS A 467 47.60 19.30 8.57
C LYS A 467 48.11 20.32 9.57
N ILE A 468 48.10 19.97 10.86
CA ILE A 468 48.99 20.65 11.81
C ILE A 468 50.39 20.33 11.30
N ALA A 469 51.01 21.31 10.65
CA ALA A 469 52.41 21.24 10.30
C ALA A 469 53.20 21.24 11.61
N VAL A 470 53.42 20.05 12.18
CA VAL A 470 54.59 19.89 13.05
C VAL A 470 55.76 20.02 12.10
N VAL A 471 56.30 21.23 12.03
CA VAL A 471 57.57 21.54 11.37
C VAL A 471 58.64 20.74 12.11
N ALA A 472 58.86 19.49 11.71
CA ALA A 472 60.08 18.79 12.00
C ALA A 472 61.15 19.42 11.09
N LYS A 473 62.04 20.17 11.73
CA LYS A 473 63.17 20.89 11.17
C LYS A 473 64.05 19.94 10.32
N ASP A 474 64.11 20.27 9.02
CA ASP A 474 65.16 20.00 8.03
C ASP A 474 65.98 18.70 8.12
N THR A 475 65.67 17.76 7.22
CA THR A 475 66.68 16.90 6.58
C THR A 475 66.58 17.07 5.06
N PRO A 476 67.63 17.60 4.38
CA PRO A 476 67.61 17.81 2.94
C PRO A 476 68.00 16.52 2.23
N GLY A 477 67.02 15.84 1.60
CA GLY A 477 67.35 14.64 0.84
C GLY A 477 66.18 13.73 0.46
N SER A 478 65.04 14.26 -0.02
CA SER A 478 64.14 13.45 -0.84
C SER A 478 63.16 14.32 -1.61
N ALA A 479 63.60 14.86 -2.75
CA ALA A 479 62.71 15.37 -3.77
C ALA A 479 62.14 14.18 -4.57
N ARG A 480 61.20 13.44 -3.99
CA ARG A 480 60.20 12.71 -4.78
C ARG A 480 58.93 13.53 -4.72
N GLY A 481 58.57 14.10 -5.87
CA GLY A 481 57.39 14.94 -6.04
C GLY A 481 56.17 14.32 -5.40
N ASP A 482 55.64 15.04 -4.41
CA ASP A 482 54.35 14.79 -3.79
C ASP A 482 53.30 15.08 -4.88
N GLN A 483 53.07 14.10 -5.76
CA GLN A 483 51.92 14.08 -6.66
C GLN A 483 50.70 14.20 -5.75
N THR A 484 50.01 15.33 -5.85
CA THR A 484 48.69 15.50 -5.26
C THR A 484 47.89 14.24 -5.57
N PRO A 485 47.37 13.50 -4.57
CA PRO A 485 46.73 12.22 -4.83
C PRO A 485 45.62 12.46 -5.85
N ASN A 486 45.80 11.91 -7.04
CA ASN A 486 44.83 11.94 -8.12
C ASN A 486 43.48 11.60 -7.51
N SER A 487 42.47 12.40 -7.82
CA SER A 487 41.19 12.38 -7.12
C SER A 487 40.42 11.08 -7.37
N VAL A 488 40.78 10.02 -6.65
CA VAL A 488 40.07 8.75 -6.68
C VAL A 488 38.66 8.99 -6.16
N ILE A 489 37.67 8.69 -7.00
CA ILE A 489 36.26 8.79 -6.64
C ILE A 489 35.79 7.37 -6.30
N SER A 490 35.19 7.20 -5.12
CA SER A 490 34.64 5.91 -4.69
C SER A 490 33.16 5.82 -5.07
N ILE A 491 32.76 4.67 -5.63
CA ILE A 491 31.37 4.31 -5.92
C ILE A 491 30.85 3.48 -4.76
N ILE A 492 29.76 3.93 -4.15
CA ILE A 492 29.10 3.29 -3.00
C ILE A 492 27.65 2.98 -3.33
N SER A 493 27.07 1.97 -2.68
CA SER A 493 25.62 1.74 -2.78
C SER A 493 24.86 2.79 -1.99
N VAL A 494 23.81 3.36 -2.58
CA VAL A 494 22.90 4.29 -1.91
C VAL A 494 22.15 3.61 -0.76
N TYR A 495 21.93 2.31 -0.86
CA TYR A 495 21.11 1.56 0.11
C TYR A 495 21.81 1.35 1.45
N ASP A 496 23.14 1.30 1.44
CA ASP A 496 23.95 1.22 2.66
C ASP A 496 24.12 2.61 3.32
N LEU A 497 23.70 3.69 2.63
CA LEU A 497 23.89 5.07 3.09
C LEU A 497 23.05 5.38 4.33
N VAL A 498 21.74 5.10 4.32
CA VAL A 498 20.88 5.45 5.47
C VAL A 498 21.23 4.61 6.71
N PRO A 499 21.42 3.28 6.63
CA PRO A 499 21.84 2.47 7.78
C PRO A 499 23.18 2.90 8.37
N SER A 500 24.13 3.34 7.53
CA SER A 500 25.43 3.84 7.99
C SER A 500 25.37 5.25 8.60
N LEU A 501 24.34 6.04 8.25
CA LEU A 501 24.09 7.38 8.80
C LEU A 501 23.39 7.37 10.17
N LEU A 502 22.80 6.24 10.59
CA LEU A 502 22.15 6.11 11.90
C LEU A 502 23.16 6.27 13.05
N PRO A 503 22.74 6.76 14.23
CA PRO A 503 23.64 7.11 15.33
C PRO A 503 24.52 5.95 15.83
N HIS A 504 24.14 4.71 15.56
CA HIS A 504 24.88 3.51 15.97
C HIS A 504 25.73 2.90 14.84
N ALA A 505 25.74 3.52 13.64
CA ALA A 505 26.48 3.07 12.45
C ALA A 505 26.36 1.55 12.22
N LEU A 506 25.12 1.05 12.23
CA LEU A 506 24.78 -0.38 12.30
C LEU A 506 25.40 -1.20 11.15
N LEU A 507 25.62 -0.57 9.98
CA LEU A 507 26.31 -1.18 8.86
C LEU A 507 27.44 -0.29 8.32
N PRO A 508 28.62 -0.84 8.03
CA PRO A 508 29.69 -0.11 7.35
C PRO A 508 29.34 0.10 5.88
N LEU A 509 29.67 1.28 5.35
CA LEU A 509 29.36 1.64 3.96
C LEU A 509 30.28 0.89 2.99
N ARG A 510 29.70 0.00 2.18
CA ARG A 510 30.46 -0.83 1.23
C ARG A 510 30.84 -0.05 -0.03
N VAL A 511 32.11 -0.18 -0.42
CA VAL A 511 32.64 0.33 -1.68
C VAL A 511 32.44 -0.72 -2.77
N VAL A 512 31.82 -0.32 -3.87
CA VAL A 512 31.58 -1.19 -5.04
C VAL A 512 32.77 -1.12 -5.99
N ALA A 513 33.31 0.08 -6.20
CA ALA A 513 34.42 0.32 -7.12
C ALA A 513 35.05 1.70 -6.90
N TRP A 514 36.18 1.92 -7.55
CA TRP A 514 36.84 3.21 -7.66
C TRP A 514 36.88 3.68 -9.11
N ILE A 515 36.89 5.01 -9.27
CA ILE A 515 37.09 5.68 -10.54
C ILE A 515 38.43 6.39 -10.45
N ASP A 516 39.35 5.99 -11.31
CA ASP A 516 40.65 6.61 -11.46
C ASP A 516 40.84 6.97 -12.93
N ASN A 517 40.96 8.26 -13.24
CA ASN A 517 41.07 8.78 -14.61
C ASN A 517 39.99 8.23 -15.57
N TYR A 518 38.72 8.23 -15.14
CA TYR A 518 37.57 7.70 -15.88
C TYR A 518 37.58 6.18 -16.11
N GLN A 519 38.54 5.44 -15.54
CA GLN A 519 38.59 3.98 -15.62
C GLN A 519 37.91 3.34 -14.42
N TYR A 520 37.14 2.28 -14.69
CA TYR A 520 36.53 1.46 -13.67
C TYR A 520 37.58 0.56 -13.00
N LYS A 521 37.67 0.62 -11.67
CA LYS A 521 38.48 -0.32 -10.88
C LYS A 521 37.59 -1.02 -9.85
N PRO A 522 37.28 -2.32 -10.01
CA PRO A 522 36.43 -3.03 -9.06
C PRO A 522 37.08 -3.07 -7.67
N ALA A 523 36.28 -2.84 -6.63
CA ALA A 523 36.77 -2.98 -5.26
C ALA A 523 36.76 -4.45 -4.83
N PRO A 524 37.76 -4.91 -4.05
CA PRO A 524 37.73 -6.22 -3.42
C PRO A 524 36.44 -6.42 -2.60
N PRO A 525 35.94 -7.66 -2.49
CA PRO A 525 34.77 -7.95 -1.67
C PRO A 525 34.98 -7.46 -0.23
N ASN A 526 33.93 -6.92 0.38
CA ASN A 526 33.92 -6.37 1.75
C ASN A 526 34.80 -5.14 2.00
N THR A 527 35.25 -4.45 0.94
CA THR A 527 35.88 -3.14 1.11
C THR A 527 34.86 -2.12 1.62
N THR A 528 35.18 -1.42 2.71
CA THR A 528 34.30 -0.41 3.32
C THR A 528 35.00 0.93 3.42
N LEU A 529 34.23 2.02 3.37
CA LEU A 529 34.79 3.34 3.65
C LEU A 529 35.31 3.44 5.08
N ASN A 530 36.41 4.17 5.26
CA ASN A 530 37.00 4.34 6.57
C ASN A 530 36.14 5.30 7.41
N LYS A 531 35.83 4.91 8.65
CA LYS A 531 34.98 5.70 9.55
C LYS A 531 35.63 7.02 9.98
N THR A 532 36.95 7.10 9.94
CA THR A 532 37.70 8.28 10.42
C THR A 532 37.91 9.35 9.35
N THR A 533 37.77 8.99 8.08
CA THR A 533 37.94 9.91 6.95
C THR A 533 36.63 10.62 6.65
N SER A 534 36.69 11.94 6.50
CA SER A 534 35.55 12.72 6.05
C SER A 534 35.39 12.54 4.54
N TYR A 535 34.21 12.12 4.08
CA TYR A 535 33.87 12.05 2.66
C TYR A 535 32.92 13.17 2.26
N ARG A 536 33.00 13.62 1.01
CA ARG A 536 32.09 14.58 0.40
C ARG A 536 31.40 13.96 -0.81
N PRO A 537 30.10 14.22 -1.00
CA PRO A 537 29.41 13.88 -2.24
C PRO A 537 30.05 14.63 -3.41
N THR A 538 30.06 14.01 -4.58
CA THR A 538 30.56 14.65 -5.82
C THR A 538 29.43 14.78 -6.83
N LYS A 539 29.58 15.67 -7.82
CA LYS A 539 28.70 15.71 -9.01
C LYS A 539 28.81 14.44 -9.87
N GLY A 540 29.77 13.58 -9.53
CA GLY A 540 30.13 12.37 -10.22
C GLY A 540 31.10 12.59 -11.38
N SER A 541 31.76 11.52 -11.79
CA SER A 541 32.59 11.45 -12.99
C SER A 541 32.05 10.39 -13.93
N CYS A 542 32.32 10.52 -15.22
CA CYS A 542 31.98 9.46 -16.17
C CYS A 542 32.89 8.24 -15.93
N VAL A 543 32.42 7.05 -16.30
CA VAL A 543 33.16 5.80 -16.11
C VAL A 543 33.14 5.00 -17.41
N SER A 544 34.31 4.60 -17.91
CA SER A 544 34.47 3.76 -19.10
C SER A 544 34.20 2.29 -18.83
#